data_AF-A0A0F8VYC8-F1
#
_entry.id   AF-A0A0F8VYC8-F1
#
_cell.length_a   1.000
_cell.length_b   1.000
_cell.length_c   1.000
_cell.angle_alpha   90.00
_cell.angle_beta   90.00
_cell.angle_gamma   90.00
#
_symmetry.space_group_name_H-M   'P 1'
#
loop_
_entity.id
_entity.type
_entity.pdbx_description
1 polymer ?
#
loop_
_entity_poly.entity_id
_entity_poly.type
_entity_poly.pdbx_seq_one_letter_code
_entity_poly.pdbx_strand_id
1 'polypeptide(L)'
;MRVGIRTKMVSLLAAVAVLPLMAGLLVMVIEGHRLETELFGKSMQAVVAAEAREMRFSLRRDIENIIVTFEQDPDVLGDLGSRRRKLPDKRLKELDRVWPTMPASRRPMSDVLNHRAATLAKIHLMADPHVVEVLLTDRFGQLLAATGRTSNFYQADEAWWQATYRKGKGRVHVTEVSWDDSAKVDSLS
;
A
#
# COMPACT_ATOMS: atom_id res chain seq x y z
N MET A 1 -12.83 -11.88 73.52
CA MET A 1 -12.28 -10.75 74.30
C MET A 1 -13.25 -9.58 74.22
N ARG A 2 -13.76 -9.06 75.35
CA ARG A 2 -14.61 -7.85 75.34
C ARG A 2 -13.71 -6.62 75.18
N VAL A 3 -13.85 -5.92 74.07
CA VAL A 3 -13.08 -4.71 73.77
C VAL A 3 -13.58 -3.56 74.65
N GLY A 4 -12.68 -2.88 75.36
CA GLY A 4 -12.99 -1.74 76.22
C GLY A 4 -13.46 -0.50 75.42
N ILE A 5 -14.27 0.35 76.05
CA ILE A 5 -14.89 1.55 75.43
C ILE A 5 -13.83 2.49 74.82
N ARG A 6 -12.67 2.66 75.48
CA ARG A 6 -11.55 3.45 74.97
C ARG A 6 -11.04 2.97 73.62
N THR A 7 -10.87 1.65 73.46
CA THR A 7 -10.40 1.05 72.22
C THR A 7 -11.43 1.20 71.09
N LYS A 8 -12.73 1.14 71.41
CA LYS A 8 -13.82 1.39 70.45
C LYS A 8 -13.84 2.85 69.97
N MET A 9 -13.65 3.82 70.86
CA MET A 9 -13.59 5.23 70.47
C MET A 9 -12.37 5.54 69.60
N VAL A 10 -11.19 5.04 69.96
CA VAL A 10 -9.95 5.25 69.19
C VAL A 10 -10.04 4.61 67.81
N SER A 11 -10.60 3.40 67.71
CA SER A 11 -10.80 2.73 66.41
C SER A 11 -11.83 3.45 65.54
N LEU A 12 -12.90 3.99 66.11
CA LEU A 12 -13.87 4.81 65.36
C LEU A 12 -13.22 6.09 64.81
N LEU A 13 -12.47 6.82 65.64
CA LEU A 13 -11.76 8.03 65.23
C LEU A 13 -10.71 7.75 64.14
N ALA A 14 -9.96 6.66 64.27
CA ALA A 14 -9.01 6.23 63.25
C ALA A 14 -9.71 5.83 61.94
N ALA A 15 -10.86 5.13 62.01
CA ALA A 15 -11.62 4.75 60.83
C ALA A 15 -12.15 5.96 60.06
N VAL A 16 -12.64 6.99 60.75
CA VAL A 16 -13.12 8.24 60.14
C VAL A 16 -12.00 8.99 59.43
N ALA A 17 -10.76 8.91 59.91
CA ALA A 17 -9.61 9.53 59.25
C ALA A 17 -9.06 8.70 58.08
N VAL A 18 -8.97 7.38 58.23
CA VAL A 18 -8.28 6.49 57.27
C VAL A 18 -9.17 6.11 56.08
N LEU A 19 -10.47 5.87 56.29
CA LEU A 19 -11.36 5.43 55.22
C LEU A 19 -11.48 6.45 54.07
N PRO A 20 -11.68 7.76 54.32
CA PRO A 20 -11.72 8.76 53.25
C PRO A 20 -10.39 8.89 52.52
N LEU A 21 -9.26 8.79 53.24
CA LEU A 21 -7.93 8.79 52.64
C LEU A 21 -7.74 7.60 51.69
N MET A 22 -8.11 6.39 52.14
CA MET A 22 -8.04 5.19 51.31
C MET A 22 -8.95 5.28 50.09
N ALA A 23 -10.17 5.82 50.25
CA ALA A 23 -11.09 6.03 49.13
C ALA A 23 -10.53 7.05 48.12
N GLY A 24 -9.96 8.17 48.60
CA GLY A 24 -9.31 9.15 47.74
C GLY A 24 -8.10 8.58 47.00
N LEU A 25 -7.28 7.77 47.67
CA LEU A 25 -6.12 7.11 47.07
C LEU A 25 -6.55 6.07 46.03
N LEU A 26 -7.62 5.32 46.30
CA LEU A 26 -8.21 4.38 45.35
C LEU A 26 -8.71 5.10 44.09
N VAL A 27 -9.46 6.20 44.25
CA VAL A 27 -9.92 7.02 43.12
C VAL A 27 -8.75 7.59 42.34
N MET A 28 -7.72 8.09 43.03
CA MET A 28 -6.52 8.64 42.39
C MET A 28 -5.78 7.59 41.56
N VAL A 29 -5.65 6.36 42.06
CA VAL A 29 -5.03 5.25 41.32
C VAL A 29 -5.87 4.86 40.10
N ILE A 30 -7.19 4.75 40.25
CA ILE A 30 -8.11 4.42 39.14
C ILE A 30 -8.04 5.50 38.06
N GLU A 31 -8.13 6.77 38.45
CA GLU A 31 -8.14 7.89 37.52
C GLU A 31 -6.75 8.13 36.90
N GLY A 32 -5.69 7.88 37.66
CA GLY A 32 -4.32 7.90 37.16
C GLY A 32 -4.11 6.88 36.02
N HIS A 33 -4.55 5.64 36.21
CA HIS A 33 -4.46 4.62 35.16
C HIS A 33 -5.31 4.95 33.92
N ARG A 34 -6.50 5.55 34.11
CA ARG A 34 -7.32 6.02 32.98
C ARG A 34 -6.64 7.13 32.20
N LEU A 35 -6.08 8.11 32.89
CA LEU A 35 -5.38 9.22 32.26
C LEU A 35 -4.13 8.72 31.52
N GLU A 36 -3.37 7.81 32.12
CA GLU A 36 -2.18 7.22 31.50
C GLU A 36 -2.54 6.47 30.22
N THR A 37 -3.57 5.62 30.26
CA THR A 37 -4.04 4.88 29.08
C THR A 37 -4.59 5.81 27.99
N GLU A 38 -5.28 6.89 28.35
CA GLU A 38 -5.76 7.89 27.40
C GLU A 38 -4.61 8.66 26.74
N LEU A 39 -3.62 9.11 27.53
CA LEU A 39 -2.44 9.81 27.04
C LEU A 39 -1.61 8.93 26.12
N PHE A 40 -1.40 7.67 26.51
CA PHE A 40 -0.75 6.67 25.68
C PHE A 40 -1.52 6.42 24.38
N GLY A 41 -2.85 6.30 24.46
CA GLY A 41 -3.69 6.15 23.27
C GLY A 41 -3.57 7.33 22.30
N LYS A 42 -3.60 8.56 22.83
CA LYS A 42 -3.44 9.79 22.02
C LYS A 42 -2.04 9.90 21.41
N SER A 43 -0.99 9.57 22.15
CA SER A 43 0.38 9.62 21.62
C SER A 43 0.58 8.60 20.51
N MET A 44 0.09 7.36 20.69
CA MET A 44 0.13 6.33 19.66
C MET A 44 -0.65 6.73 18.41
N GLN A 45 -1.85 7.29 18.57
CA GLN A 45 -2.62 7.83 17.43
C GLN A 45 -1.87 8.94 16.69
N ALA A 46 -1.20 9.84 17.41
CA ALA A 46 -0.42 10.90 16.80
C ALA A 46 0.77 10.36 15.99
N VAL A 47 1.48 9.35 16.52
CA VAL A 47 2.57 8.66 15.81
C VAL A 47 2.04 7.95 14.56
N VAL A 48 0.99 7.12 14.70
CA VAL A 48 0.38 6.42 13.55
C VAL A 48 -0.11 7.40 12.48
N ALA A 49 -0.71 8.53 12.89
CA ALA A 49 -1.16 9.55 11.95
C ALA A 49 0.01 10.27 11.26
N ALA A 50 1.15 10.43 11.92
CA ALA A 50 2.35 10.99 11.31
C ALA A 50 2.93 10.03 10.26
N GLU A 51 3.11 8.77 10.62
CA GLU A 51 3.58 7.70 9.71
C GLU A 51 2.66 7.53 8.49
N ALA A 52 1.34 7.51 8.71
CA ALA A 52 0.37 7.39 7.62
C ALA A 52 0.41 8.59 6.67
N ARG A 53 0.70 9.80 7.17
CA ARG A 53 0.90 10.98 6.31
C ARG A 53 2.18 10.83 5.50
N GLU A 54 3.27 10.39 6.11
CA GLU A 54 4.54 10.18 5.41
C GLU A 54 4.40 9.15 4.28
N MET A 55 3.80 7.99 4.55
CA MET A 55 3.50 6.97 3.54
C MET A 55 2.65 7.54 2.40
N ARG A 56 1.61 8.33 2.73
CA ARG A 56 0.76 8.97 1.71
C ARG A 56 1.55 9.97 0.86
N PHE A 57 2.49 10.71 1.43
CA PHE A 57 3.33 11.63 0.68
C PHE A 57 4.32 10.90 -0.23
N SER A 58 4.92 9.80 0.23
CA SER A 58 5.78 8.96 -0.61
C SER A 58 4.99 8.41 -1.78
N LEU A 59 3.89 7.69 -1.52
CA LEU A 59 3.06 7.07 -2.55
C LEU A 59 2.62 8.09 -3.61
N ARG A 60 2.17 9.27 -3.18
CA ARG A 60 1.77 10.33 -4.11
C ARG A 60 2.94 10.81 -4.96
N ARG A 61 4.10 11.03 -4.35
CA ARG A 61 5.32 11.45 -5.06
C ARG A 61 5.74 10.39 -6.07
N ASP A 62 5.67 9.11 -5.72
CA ASP A 62 6.09 8.01 -6.58
C ASP A 62 5.16 7.88 -7.79
N ILE A 63 3.84 7.99 -7.57
CA ILE A 63 2.83 8.06 -8.64
C ILE A 63 3.10 9.26 -9.55
N GLU A 64 3.27 10.46 -8.99
CA GLU A 64 3.51 11.68 -9.77
C GLU A 64 4.81 11.58 -10.60
N ASN A 65 5.89 11.07 -10.01
CA ASN A 65 7.17 10.87 -10.69
C ASN A 65 7.04 9.88 -11.85
N ILE A 66 6.39 8.74 -11.65
CA ILE A 66 6.18 7.72 -12.69
C ILE A 66 5.35 8.29 -13.84
N ILE A 67 4.23 8.97 -13.53
CA ILE A 67 3.35 9.58 -14.55
C ILE A 67 4.13 10.60 -15.38
N VAL A 68 4.83 11.53 -14.71
CA VAL A 68 5.59 12.60 -15.39
C VAL A 68 6.67 12.02 -16.30
N THR A 69 7.40 10.99 -15.85
CA THR A 69 8.43 10.34 -16.67
C THR A 69 7.87 9.81 -17.99
N PHE A 70 6.72 9.12 -17.97
CA PHE A 70 6.18 8.47 -19.17
C PHE A 70 5.32 9.39 -20.03
N GLU A 71 4.62 10.36 -19.44
CA GLU A 71 3.83 11.35 -20.20
C GLU A 71 4.73 12.33 -20.98
N GLN A 72 5.98 12.50 -20.58
CA GLN A 72 6.92 13.41 -21.23
C GLN A 72 7.88 12.71 -22.21
N ASP A 73 7.87 11.38 -22.30
CA ASP A 73 8.76 10.65 -23.21
C ASP A 73 8.14 10.51 -24.63
N PRO A 74 8.68 11.19 -25.65
CA PRO A 74 8.09 11.20 -26.98
C PRO A 74 8.17 9.85 -27.70
N ASP A 75 9.17 9.01 -27.39
CA ASP A 75 9.30 7.68 -27.99
C ASP A 75 8.21 6.76 -27.47
N VAL A 76 7.97 6.80 -26.15
CA VAL A 76 6.89 6.03 -25.51
C VAL A 76 5.53 6.44 -26.06
N LEU A 77 5.28 7.74 -26.19
CA LEU A 77 4.03 8.25 -26.78
C LEU A 77 3.89 7.85 -28.26
N GLY A 78 4.98 7.90 -29.02
CA GLY A 78 5.03 7.47 -30.42
C GLY A 78 4.67 5.99 -30.58
N ASP A 79 5.27 5.12 -29.76
CA ASP A 79 5.02 3.68 -29.78
C ASP A 79 3.57 3.35 -29.39
N LEU A 80 3.04 4.00 -28.35
CA LEU A 80 1.63 3.89 -27.96
C LEU A 80 0.69 4.34 -29.10
N GLY A 81 1.02 5.44 -29.78
CA GLY A 81 0.27 5.96 -30.93
C GLY A 81 0.30 5.02 -32.15
N SER A 82 1.38 4.25 -32.33
CA SER A 82 1.53 3.28 -33.41
C SER A 82 0.66 2.02 -33.22
N ARG A 83 0.35 1.66 -31.98
CA ARG A 83 -0.47 0.48 -31.63
C ARG A 83 -1.95 0.71 -31.86
N ARG A 84 -2.35 0.64 -33.13
CA ARG A 84 -3.73 0.99 -33.56
C ARG A 84 -4.77 -0.09 -33.33
N ARG A 85 -4.38 -1.36 -33.16
CA ARG A 85 -5.31 -2.50 -33.13
C ARG A 85 -5.00 -3.48 -32.00
N LYS A 86 -6.04 -3.94 -31.32
CA LYS A 86 -6.01 -5.09 -30.40
C LYS A 86 -5.67 -6.37 -31.17
N LEU A 87 -4.74 -7.19 -30.68
CA LEU A 87 -4.55 -8.54 -31.22
C LEU A 87 -5.87 -9.35 -31.11
N PRO A 88 -6.13 -10.29 -32.04
CA PRO A 88 -7.32 -11.14 -31.95
C PRO A 88 -7.36 -11.89 -30.61
N ASP A 89 -8.53 -12.02 -29.99
CA ASP A 89 -8.66 -12.64 -28.65
C ASP A 89 -8.10 -14.05 -28.59
N LYS A 90 -8.27 -14.84 -29.66
CA LYS A 90 -7.65 -16.18 -29.76
C LYS A 90 -6.12 -16.10 -29.64
N ARG A 91 -5.51 -15.09 -30.28
CA ARG A 91 -4.06 -14.89 -30.24
C ARG A 91 -3.59 -14.41 -28.88
N LEU A 92 -4.35 -13.54 -28.21
CA LEU A 92 -4.03 -13.10 -26.84
C LEU A 92 -4.05 -14.28 -25.88
N LYS A 93 -5.11 -15.09 -25.89
CA LYS A 93 -5.20 -16.30 -25.06
C LYS A 93 -4.07 -17.29 -25.33
N GLU A 94 -3.73 -17.51 -26.60
CA GLU A 94 -2.58 -18.36 -26.96
C GLU A 94 -1.26 -17.79 -26.44
N LEU A 95 -1.08 -16.47 -26.53
CA LEU A 95 0.11 -15.77 -26.07
C LEU A 95 0.23 -15.83 -24.55
N ASP A 96 -0.83 -15.53 -23.80
CA ASP A 96 -0.85 -15.58 -22.34
C ASP A 96 -0.54 -17.00 -21.84
N ARG A 97 -1.09 -18.03 -22.48
CA ARG A 97 -0.79 -19.43 -22.11
C ARG A 97 0.69 -19.77 -22.20
N VAL A 98 1.41 -19.24 -23.19
CA VAL A 98 2.83 -19.51 -23.39
C VAL A 98 3.74 -18.46 -22.74
N TRP A 99 3.18 -17.35 -22.25
CA TRP A 99 3.91 -16.19 -21.74
C TRP A 99 4.80 -16.54 -20.53
N PRO A 100 4.31 -17.23 -19.47
CA PRO A 100 5.12 -17.58 -18.30
C PRO A 100 6.39 -18.35 -18.66
N THR A 101 6.32 -19.22 -19.67
CA THR A 101 7.42 -20.10 -20.08
C THR A 101 8.20 -19.58 -21.31
N MET A 102 7.79 -18.46 -21.92
CA MET A 102 8.44 -17.94 -23.13
C MET A 102 9.85 -17.43 -22.81
N PRO A 103 10.93 -17.85 -23.49
CA PRO A 103 12.27 -17.34 -23.23
C PRO A 103 12.36 -15.81 -23.33
N ALA A 104 13.11 -15.16 -22.44
CA ALA A 104 13.24 -13.69 -22.41
C ALA A 104 13.83 -13.11 -23.71
N SER A 105 14.61 -13.90 -24.46
CA SER A 105 15.17 -13.54 -25.76
C SER A 105 14.18 -13.66 -26.92
N ARG A 106 12.99 -14.24 -26.71
CA ARG A 106 12.01 -14.49 -27.76
C ARG A 106 10.97 -13.37 -27.84
N ARG A 107 10.59 -12.97 -29.05
CA ARG A 107 9.48 -12.01 -29.26
C ARG A 107 8.10 -12.63 -28.98
N PRO A 108 7.16 -11.89 -28.36
CA PRO A 108 7.26 -10.48 -28.00
C PRO A 108 7.85 -10.19 -26.60
N MET A 109 8.20 -11.21 -25.79
CA MET A 109 8.80 -11.03 -24.46
C MET A 109 10.04 -10.13 -24.48
N SER A 110 10.95 -10.37 -25.43
CA SER A 110 12.15 -9.53 -25.59
C SER A 110 11.82 -8.07 -25.91
N ASP A 111 10.75 -7.83 -26.66
CA ASP A 111 10.35 -6.47 -27.06
C ASP A 111 9.76 -5.72 -25.87
N VAL A 112 9.07 -6.41 -24.95
CA VAL A 112 8.53 -5.84 -23.71
C VAL A 112 9.64 -5.55 -22.69
N LEU A 113 10.55 -6.51 -22.45
CA LEU A 113 11.55 -6.39 -21.40
C LEU A 113 12.72 -5.45 -21.74
N ASN A 114 12.99 -5.28 -23.04
CA ASN A 114 14.06 -4.41 -23.55
C ASN A 114 13.51 -3.10 -24.15
N HIS A 115 12.23 -2.81 -23.95
CA HIS A 115 11.62 -1.56 -24.37
C HIS A 115 12.30 -0.38 -23.67
N ARG A 116 12.38 0.79 -24.33
CA ARG A 116 12.91 2.02 -23.71
C ARG A 116 12.17 2.35 -22.40
N ALA A 117 10.84 2.28 -22.43
CA ALA A 117 10.02 2.45 -21.23
C ALA A 117 10.34 1.44 -20.11
N ALA A 118 10.71 0.19 -20.43
CA ALA A 118 11.12 -0.79 -19.41
C ALA A 118 12.46 -0.38 -18.77
N THR A 119 13.38 0.19 -19.53
CA THR A 119 14.63 0.74 -19.00
C THR A 119 14.37 1.93 -18.07
N LEU A 120 13.52 2.88 -18.47
CA LEU A 120 13.12 4.01 -17.62
C LEU A 120 12.44 3.54 -16.33
N ALA A 121 11.54 2.57 -16.44
CA ALA A 121 10.88 1.96 -15.30
C ALA A 121 11.88 1.30 -14.32
N LYS A 122 12.90 0.59 -14.84
CA LYS A 122 13.94 -0.02 -14.00
C LYS A 122 14.78 1.01 -13.23
N ILE A 123 14.95 2.21 -13.77
CA ILE A 123 15.62 3.31 -13.04
C ILE A 123 14.79 3.71 -11.82
N HIS A 124 13.46 3.73 -11.93
CA HIS A 124 12.58 4.01 -10.79
C HIS A 124 12.70 2.93 -9.70
N LEU A 125 12.70 1.65 -10.07
CA LEU A 125 12.94 0.54 -9.12
C LEU A 125 14.29 0.66 -8.39
N MET A 126 15.32 1.14 -9.07
CA MET A 126 16.64 1.36 -8.46
C MET A 126 16.67 2.57 -7.54
N ALA A 127 15.85 3.58 -7.82
CA ALA A 127 15.77 4.81 -7.03
C ALA A 127 14.89 4.63 -5.78
N ASP A 128 13.86 3.79 -5.86
CA ASP A 128 12.94 3.51 -4.77
C ASP A 128 12.65 2.00 -4.65
N PRO A 129 13.15 1.34 -3.58
CA PRO A 129 12.93 -0.08 -3.37
C PRO A 129 11.46 -0.44 -3.04
N HIS A 130 10.59 0.53 -2.75
CA HIS A 130 9.17 0.28 -2.53
C HIS A 130 8.39 0.07 -3.84
N VAL A 131 8.93 0.54 -4.97
CA VAL A 131 8.36 0.25 -6.29
C VAL A 131 8.99 -1.04 -6.79
N VAL A 132 8.22 -2.13 -6.78
CA VAL A 132 8.72 -3.48 -7.11
C VAL A 132 8.50 -3.84 -8.59
N GLU A 133 7.45 -3.29 -9.20
CA GLU A 133 7.09 -3.56 -10.59
C GLU A 133 6.44 -2.32 -11.21
N VAL A 134 6.75 -2.09 -12.49
CA VAL A 134 6.07 -1.07 -13.29
C VAL A 134 5.74 -1.68 -14.64
N LEU A 135 4.46 -1.61 -15.00
CA LEU A 135 3.90 -2.14 -16.23
C LEU A 135 3.37 -1.00 -17.08
N LEU A 136 3.69 -1.03 -18.37
CA LEU A 136 3.15 -0.10 -19.35
C LEU A 136 2.36 -0.88 -20.39
N THR A 137 1.10 -0.51 -20.60
CA THR A 137 0.19 -1.17 -21.54
C THR A 137 -0.28 -0.20 -22.61
N ASP A 138 -0.66 -0.72 -23.77
CA ASP A 138 -1.42 0.06 -24.74
C ASP A 138 -2.89 0.22 -24.33
N ARG A 139 -3.64 1.03 -25.07
CA ARG A 139 -5.07 1.31 -24.82
C ARG A 139 -5.98 0.08 -24.87
N PHE A 140 -5.49 -1.06 -25.33
CA PHE A 140 -6.22 -2.31 -25.39
C PHE A 140 -5.84 -3.27 -24.26
N GLY A 141 -4.88 -2.89 -23.40
CA GLY A 141 -4.36 -3.70 -22.30
C GLY A 141 -3.26 -4.67 -22.71
N GLN A 142 -2.60 -4.46 -23.85
CA GLN A 142 -1.48 -5.31 -24.26
C GLN A 142 -0.17 -4.70 -23.75
N LEU A 143 0.71 -5.50 -23.14
CA LEU A 143 1.98 -4.98 -22.64
C LEU A 143 2.81 -4.30 -23.74
N LEU A 144 3.25 -3.09 -23.44
CA LEU A 144 4.27 -2.35 -24.18
C LEU A 144 5.63 -2.57 -23.53
N ALA A 145 5.69 -2.45 -22.20
CA ALA A 145 6.91 -2.55 -21.42
C ALA A 145 6.62 -3.10 -20.02
N ALA A 146 7.59 -3.79 -19.43
CA ALA A 146 7.54 -4.26 -18.06
C ALA A 146 8.94 -4.32 -17.47
N THR A 147 9.07 -4.04 -16.17
CA THR A 147 10.35 -4.13 -15.44
C THR A 147 10.81 -5.59 -15.29
N GLY A 148 9.86 -6.51 -15.20
CA GLY A 148 10.08 -7.95 -15.09
C GLY A 148 9.11 -8.76 -15.97
N ARG A 149 9.18 -10.08 -15.83
CA ARG A 149 8.23 -10.98 -16.48
C ARG A 149 6.93 -10.97 -15.68
N THR A 150 5.84 -10.60 -16.33
CA THR A 150 4.49 -10.70 -15.80
C THR A 150 3.91 -12.12 -15.92
N SER A 151 2.83 -12.41 -15.19
CA SER A 151 2.11 -13.70 -15.31
C SER A 151 1.42 -13.87 -16.68
N ASN A 152 0.98 -12.79 -17.32
CA ASN A 152 0.31 -12.75 -18.62
C ASN A 152 0.74 -11.53 -19.45
N PHE A 153 0.52 -11.57 -20.77
CA PHE A 153 0.80 -10.45 -21.68
C PHE A 153 -0.37 -9.46 -21.77
N TYR A 154 -1.60 -10.00 -21.76
CA TYR A 154 -2.83 -9.24 -21.74
C TYR A 154 -3.20 -8.86 -20.30
N GLN A 155 -3.52 -7.59 -20.08
CA GLN A 155 -3.77 -7.02 -18.75
C GLN A 155 -5.17 -6.39 -18.62
N ALA A 156 -5.92 -6.29 -19.73
CA ALA A 156 -7.21 -5.58 -19.71
C ALA A 156 -8.35 -6.35 -19.02
N ASP A 157 -8.15 -7.62 -18.73
CA ASP A 157 -9.01 -8.42 -17.86
C ASP A 157 -8.79 -8.14 -16.37
N GLU A 158 -7.66 -7.52 -16.00
CA GLU A 158 -7.34 -7.19 -14.62
C GLU A 158 -8.20 -6.05 -14.06
N ALA A 159 -8.61 -6.19 -12.79
CA ALA A 159 -9.46 -5.22 -12.11
C ALA A 159 -8.77 -3.84 -11.98
N TRP A 160 -7.48 -3.83 -11.64
CA TRP A 160 -6.69 -2.60 -11.54
C TRP A 160 -6.61 -1.86 -12.88
N TRP A 161 -6.46 -2.60 -13.99
CA TRP A 161 -6.37 -2.02 -15.33
C TRP A 161 -7.69 -1.38 -15.74
N GLN A 162 -8.81 -2.08 -15.50
CA GLN A 162 -10.15 -1.54 -15.81
C GLN A 162 -10.45 -0.27 -15.00
N ALA A 163 -10.05 -0.25 -13.72
CA ALA A 163 -10.26 0.86 -12.80
C ALA A 163 -9.43 2.10 -13.16
N THR A 164 -8.19 1.91 -13.63
CA THR A 164 -7.27 2.98 -14.08
C THR A 164 -7.60 3.48 -15.48
N TYR A 165 -7.83 2.58 -16.44
CA TYR A 165 -8.16 2.94 -17.83
C TYR A 165 -9.46 3.75 -17.92
N ARG A 166 -10.47 3.38 -17.12
CA ARG A 166 -11.74 4.13 -16.96
C ARG A 166 -12.36 4.56 -18.30
N LYS A 167 -12.53 3.59 -19.21
CA LYS A 167 -13.07 3.83 -20.58
C LYS A 167 -12.26 4.88 -21.36
N GLY A 168 -10.93 4.89 -21.19
CA GLY A 168 -10.01 5.80 -21.85
C GLY A 168 -9.89 7.20 -21.21
N LYS A 169 -10.61 7.48 -20.11
CA LYS A 169 -10.48 8.78 -19.41
C LYS A 169 -9.21 8.86 -18.58
N GLY A 170 -8.60 7.73 -18.23
CA GLY A 170 -7.52 7.66 -17.25
C GLY A 170 -7.96 8.07 -15.84
N ARG A 171 -7.36 7.47 -14.82
CA ARG A 171 -7.49 7.89 -13.43
C ARG A 171 -6.42 7.17 -12.61
N VAL A 172 -5.80 7.89 -11.67
CA VAL A 172 -5.01 7.26 -10.60
C VAL A 172 -5.94 6.43 -9.71
N HIS A 173 -5.70 5.13 -9.66
CA HIS A 173 -6.38 4.20 -8.79
C HIS A 173 -5.31 3.51 -7.95
N VAL A 174 -5.61 3.27 -6.68
CA VAL A 174 -4.75 2.54 -5.74
C VAL A 174 -5.64 1.46 -5.15
N THR A 175 -5.21 0.21 -5.26
CA THR A 175 -5.96 -0.94 -4.71
C THR A 175 -5.74 -1.08 -3.21
N GLU A 176 -6.50 -1.98 -2.58
CA GLU A 176 -6.10 -2.54 -1.29
C GLU A 176 -4.87 -3.45 -1.47
N VAL A 177 -4.23 -3.82 -0.36
CA VAL A 177 -3.09 -4.74 -0.38
C VAL A 177 -3.57 -6.11 -0.86
N SER A 178 -2.92 -6.63 -1.90
CA SER A 178 -3.20 -7.97 -2.43
C SER A 178 -1.93 -8.65 -2.91
N TRP A 179 -1.95 -9.98 -2.95
CA TRP A 179 -0.83 -10.77 -3.48
C TRP A 179 -0.65 -10.54 -4.98
N ASP A 180 0.54 -10.10 -5.37
CA ASP A 180 0.96 -9.93 -6.75
C ASP A 180 1.73 -11.17 -7.23
N ASP A 181 1.19 -11.86 -8.23
CA ASP A 181 1.79 -13.10 -8.73
C ASP A 181 3.02 -12.86 -9.62
N SER A 182 3.18 -11.70 -10.27
CA SER A 182 4.38 -11.41 -11.06
C SER A 182 5.54 -10.97 -10.19
N ALA A 183 5.28 -10.11 -9.21
CA ALA A 183 6.28 -9.58 -8.29
C ALA A 183 6.56 -10.49 -7.07
N LYS A 184 5.66 -11.44 -6.76
CA LYS A 184 5.74 -12.36 -5.61
C LYS A 184 5.81 -11.65 -4.26
N VAL A 185 4.99 -10.61 -4.10
CA VAL A 185 4.87 -9.82 -2.87
C VAL A 185 3.42 -9.40 -2.64
N ASP A 186 3.08 -9.02 -1.40
CA ASP A 186 1.86 -8.27 -1.14
C ASP A 186 2.08 -6.80 -1.55
N SER A 187 1.27 -6.30 -2.47
CA SER A 187 1.44 -4.98 -3.05
C SER A 187 0.13 -4.18 -3.12
N LEU A 188 0.30 -2.87 -3.32
CA LEU A 188 -0.74 -1.96 -3.80
C LEU A 188 -0.48 -1.74 -5.30
N SER A 189 -1.51 -1.85 -6.13
CA SER A 189 -1.43 -1.65 -7.59
C SER A 189 -2.16 -0.39 -8.05
#